data_AF-A0A9D7Q0B2-F1
#
_entry.id   AF-A0A9D7Q0B2-F1
#
_cell.length_a   1.000
_cell.length_b   1.000
_cell.length_c   1.000
_cell.angle_alpha   90.00
_cell.angle_beta   90.00
_cell.angle_gamma   90.00
#
_symmetry.space_group_name_H-M   'P 1'
#
loop_
_entity.id
_entity.type
_entity.pdbx_description
1 polymer ?
#
loop_
_entity_poly.entity_id
_entity_poly.type
_entity_poly.pdbx_seq_one_letter_code
_entity_poly.pdbx_strand_id
1 'polypeptide(L)'
;MPIKKSIRRKQKVIKFSFDRKSEKFKTLLGKTKGFASEGGTLDLCRFWVHNIWFADYLVWIKSYHLTFTIMINHTGMLEDEVTAIVEYEPGNFIFGHNSGFTLYKDRGFYPRKLPRQNERSSDIVAKCSDLMLDEGEYIWAAGFLWIN
;
A
#
# COMPACT_ATOMS: atom_id res chain seq x y z
N MET A 1 25.85 -37.38 5.27
CA MET A 1 24.74 -36.91 4.40
C MET A 1 24.96 -35.43 4.06
N PRO A 2 25.06 -35.01 2.80
CA PRO A 2 25.16 -33.59 2.47
C PRO A 2 23.76 -32.95 2.43
N ILE A 3 23.59 -31.86 3.18
CA ILE A 3 22.38 -31.02 3.17
C ILE A 3 22.32 -30.32 1.81
N LYS A 4 21.31 -30.65 0.99
CA LYS A 4 21.02 -29.91 -0.24
C LYS A 4 20.68 -28.46 0.14
N LYS A 5 21.55 -27.51 -0.24
CA LYS A 5 21.23 -26.08 -0.19
C LYS A 5 19.98 -25.84 -1.04
N SER A 6 18.87 -25.48 -0.39
CA SER A 6 17.68 -24.99 -1.06
C SER A 6 18.04 -23.74 -1.84
N ILE A 7 18.09 -23.84 -3.17
CA ILE A 7 18.20 -22.70 -4.06
C ILE A 7 16.83 -22.01 -4.01
N ARG A 8 16.67 -21.03 -3.11
CA ARG A 8 15.52 -20.12 -3.17
C ARG A 8 15.59 -19.41 -4.52
N ARG A 9 14.69 -19.77 -5.45
CA ARG A 9 14.46 -18.99 -6.67
C ARG A 9 14.15 -17.56 -6.21
N LYS A 10 14.96 -16.58 -6.62
CA LYS A 10 14.65 -15.17 -6.41
C LYS A 10 13.34 -14.88 -7.14
N GLN A 11 12.25 -14.70 -6.42
CA GLN A 11 11.02 -14.17 -6.99
C GLN A 11 11.30 -12.74 -7.44
N LYS A 12 11.01 -12.46 -8.71
CA LYS A 12 11.07 -11.12 -9.28
C LYS A 12 9.64 -10.60 -9.37
N VAL A 13 9.33 -9.54 -8.65
CA VAL A 13 8.03 -8.87 -8.80
C VAL A 13 8.09 -8.01 -10.07
N ILE A 14 7.03 -8.08 -10.86
CA ILE A 14 6.90 -7.32 -12.10
C ILE A 14 5.64 -6.48 -11.98
N LYS A 15 5.79 -5.17 -12.19
CA LYS A 15 4.67 -4.23 -12.32
C LYS A 15 4.48 -3.93 -13.80
N PHE A 16 3.24 -3.93 -14.28
CA PHE A 16 2.94 -3.68 -15.70
C PHE A 16 1.70 -2.80 -15.87
N SER A 17 1.59 -2.16 -17.03
CA SER A 17 0.35 -1.50 -17.47
C SER A 17 -0.22 -2.23 -18.69
N PHE A 18 -1.50 -2.54 -18.66
CA PHE A 18 -2.25 -3.10 -19.78
C PHE A 18 -3.12 -2.01 -20.42
N ASP A 19 -2.98 -1.80 -21.73
CA ASP A 19 -3.87 -0.93 -22.48
C ASP A 19 -5.10 -1.72 -22.91
N ARG A 20 -6.23 -1.42 -22.28
CA ARG A 20 -7.51 -2.07 -22.57
C ARG A 20 -8.01 -1.81 -24.00
N LYS A 21 -7.69 -0.66 -24.62
CA LYS A 21 -8.16 -0.34 -25.97
C LYS A 21 -7.40 -1.15 -27.03
N SER A 22 -6.09 -1.30 -26.85
CA SER A 22 -5.25 -2.02 -27.81
C SER A 22 -4.98 -3.48 -27.42
N GLU A 23 -5.49 -3.92 -26.26
CA GLU A 23 -5.26 -5.23 -25.64
C GLU A 23 -3.78 -5.63 -25.54
N LYS A 24 -2.91 -4.67 -25.18
CA LYS A 24 -1.46 -4.89 -25.14
C LYS A 24 -0.84 -4.44 -23.83
N PHE A 25 0.18 -5.17 -23.40
CA PHE A 25 1.08 -4.72 -22.33
C PHE A 25 1.97 -3.60 -22.87
N LYS A 26 1.97 -2.44 -22.19
CA LYS A 26 2.72 -1.27 -22.65
C LYS A 26 4.09 -1.11 -22.01
N THR A 27 4.23 -1.41 -20.73
CA THR A 27 5.46 -1.06 -20.00
C THR A 27 5.65 -1.96 -18.78
N LEU A 28 6.87 -2.48 -18.60
CA LEU A 28 7.34 -2.99 -17.32
C LEU A 28 7.85 -1.83 -16.47
N LEU A 29 7.34 -1.72 -15.25
CA LEU A 29 7.73 -0.74 -14.25
C LEU A 29 8.61 -1.43 -13.19
N GLY A 30 9.77 -0.84 -12.90
CA GLY A 30 10.76 -1.34 -11.95
C GLY A 30 11.77 -0.25 -11.58
N LYS A 31 12.88 -0.60 -10.92
CA LYS A 31 13.87 0.38 -10.42
C LYS A 31 14.43 1.29 -11.50
N THR A 32 14.66 0.74 -12.69
CA THR A 32 15.17 1.49 -13.85
C THR A 32 14.19 2.55 -14.38
N LYS A 33 12.95 2.57 -13.88
CA LYS A 33 11.91 3.55 -14.20
C LYS A 33 11.53 4.41 -13.00
N GLY A 34 12.30 4.37 -11.90
CA GLY A 34 12.15 5.28 -10.76
C GLY A 34 11.55 4.68 -9.50
N PHE A 35 11.09 3.42 -9.49
CA PHE A 35 10.60 2.77 -8.26
C PHE A 35 11.75 2.45 -7.30
N ALA A 36 11.63 2.61 -5.98
CA ALA A 36 12.72 2.21 -5.06
C ALA A 36 12.80 0.70 -4.79
N SER A 37 11.76 -0.05 -5.16
CA SER A 37 11.55 -1.44 -4.77
C SER A 37 11.23 -2.31 -5.98
N GLU A 38 11.87 -3.48 -6.04
CA GLU A 38 11.47 -4.62 -6.88
C GLU A 38 10.54 -5.57 -6.08
N GLY A 39 10.02 -5.09 -4.95
CA GLY A 39 9.10 -5.78 -4.05
C GLY A 39 7.64 -5.74 -4.52
N GLY A 40 6.79 -6.47 -3.80
CA GLY A 40 5.38 -6.66 -4.10
C GLY A 40 4.60 -5.36 -4.00
N THR A 41 3.85 -5.00 -5.06
CA THR A 41 2.75 -4.04 -4.89
C THR A 41 1.60 -4.77 -4.22
N LEU A 42 1.17 -4.26 -3.07
CA LEU A 42 0.07 -4.81 -2.28
C LEU A 42 -1.28 -4.26 -2.75
N ASP A 43 -1.30 -3.02 -3.24
CA ASP A 43 -2.53 -2.35 -3.67
C ASP A 43 -2.25 -1.25 -4.72
N LEU A 44 -3.27 -0.93 -5.53
CA LEU A 44 -3.28 0.10 -6.57
C LEU A 44 -4.54 0.94 -6.47
N CYS A 45 -4.38 2.25 -6.28
CA CYS A 45 -5.52 3.18 -6.27
C CYS A 45 -5.39 4.20 -7.41
N ARG A 46 -6.54 4.58 -8.00
CA ARG A 46 -6.66 5.59 -9.06
C ARG A 46 -7.32 6.83 -8.50
N PHE A 47 -6.73 7.99 -8.77
CA PHE A 47 -7.10 9.26 -8.13
C PHE A 47 -7.78 10.25 -9.05
N TRP A 48 -8.45 11.24 -8.45
CA TRP A 48 -9.19 12.32 -9.12
C TRP A 48 -8.39 13.08 -10.20
N VAL A 49 -7.05 13.13 -10.10
CA VAL A 49 -6.16 13.80 -11.08
C VAL A 49 -5.45 12.80 -12.03
N HIS A 50 -6.03 11.63 -12.30
CA HIS A 50 -5.45 10.59 -13.16
C HIS A 50 -4.09 10.04 -12.70
N ASN A 51 -3.74 10.22 -11.44
CA ASN A 51 -2.55 9.64 -10.83
C ASN A 51 -2.86 8.19 -10.41
N ILE A 52 -1.83 7.34 -10.38
CA ILE A 52 -1.91 5.98 -9.86
C ILE A 52 -0.99 5.91 -8.66
N TRP A 53 -1.47 5.40 -7.53
CA TRP A 53 -0.60 5.17 -6.38
C TRP A 53 -0.37 3.69 -6.20
N PHE A 54 0.82 3.38 -5.72
CA PHE A 54 1.27 2.02 -5.47
C PHE A 54 1.52 1.89 -3.97
N ALA A 55 0.78 1.00 -3.33
CA ALA A 55 1.10 0.51 -2.01
C ALA A 55 2.20 -0.57 -2.16
N ASP A 56 3.41 -0.27 -1.71
CA ASP A 56 4.57 -1.19 -1.68
C ASP A 56 5.11 -1.17 -0.23
N TYR A 57 6.30 -1.72 0.01
CA TYR A 57 7.04 -1.52 1.27
C TYR A 57 7.31 -0.04 1.61
N LEU A 58 7.04 0.87 0.66
CA LEU A 58 7.02 2.33 0.77
C LEU A 58 5.84 2.83 -0.08
N VAL A 59 5.25 4.00 0.21
CA VAL A 59 4.20 4.56 -0.67
C VAL A 59 4.81 5.33 -1.83
N TRP A 60 4.28 5.09 -3.03
CA TRP A 60 4.66 5.78 -4.26
C TRP A 60 3.48 6.48 -4.90
N ILE A 61 3.62 7.77 -5.13
CA ILE A 61 2.71 8.56 -5.94
C ILE A 61 3.24 8.55 -7.37
N LYS A 62 2.51 8.01 -8.34
CA LYS A 62 2.82 8.21 -9.77
C LYS A 62 1.94 9.33 -10.30
N SER A 63 2.57 10.47 -10.58
CA SER A 63 1.92 11.56 -11.30
C SER A 63 1.79 11.24 -12.81
N TYR A 64 0.84 11.86 -13.51
CA TYR A 64 0.66 11.80 -14.97
C TYR A 64 1.96 12.00 -15.76
N HIS A 65 2.94 12.72 -15.19
CA HIS A 65 4.26 12.97 -15.77
C HIS A 65 5.38 11.99 -15.34
N LEU A 66 5.06 10.80 -14.83
CA LEU A 66 6.03 9.78 -14.39
C LEU A 66 6.97 10.23 -13.25
N THR A 67 6.64 11.32 -12.55
CA THR A 67 7.34 11.71 -11.33
C THR A 67 6.86 10.84 -10.19
N PHE A 68 7.81 10.34 -9.41
CA PHE A 68 7.56 9.50 -8.25
C PHE A 68 7.93 10.24 -6.98
N THR A 69 7.01 10.30 -6.02
CA THR A 69 7.28 10.80 -4.66
C THR A 69 7.17 9.65 -3.68
N ILE A 70 8.18 9.51 -2.82
CA ILE A 70 8.22 8.51 -1.76
C ILE A 70 7.65 9.13 -0.49
N MET A 71 6.74 8.43 0.17
CA MET A 71 6.30 8.80 1.53
C MET A 71 6.69 7.69 2.50
N ILE A 72 7.33 8.08 3.60
CA ILE A 72 7.92 7.19 4.61
C ILE A 72 7.54 7.69 6.01
N ASN A 73 7.70 6.88 7.05
CA ASN A 73 7.40 7.21 8.45
C ASN A 73 8.03 8.53 8.88
N HIS A 74 9.26 8.83 8.46
CA HIS A 74 9.92 10.12 8.74
C HIS A 74 9.18 11.37 8.21
N THR A 75 8.14 11.19 7.38
CA THR A 75 7.26 12.26 6.88
C THR A 75 5.98 12.44 7.72
N GLY A 76 5.78 11.63 8.76
CA GLY A 76 4.60 11.67 9.65
C GLY A 76 3.62 10.51 9.47
N MET A 77 3.92 9.53 8.61
CA MET A 77 3.10 8.31 8.48
C MET A 77 3.28 7.37 9.68
N LEU A 78 2.28 6.52 9.95
CA LEU A 78 2.32 5.57 11.05
C LEU A 78 3.42 4.52 10.85
N GLU A 79 3.57 4.01 9.63
CA GLU A 79 4.57 3.02 9.22
C GLU A 79 5.08 3.33 7.81
N ASP A 80 6.23 2.74 7.45
CA ASP A 80 6.76 2.82 6.09
C ASP A 80 5.95 1.94 5.11
N GLU A 81 5.56 0.76 5.57
CA GLU A 81 4.76 -0.17 4.78
C GLU A 81 3.31 0.30 4.72
N VAL A 82 2.79 0.39 3.50
CA VAL A 82 1.38 0.67 3.25
C VAL A 82 0.78 -0.50 2.52
N THR A 83 -0.37 -0.91 3.04
CA THR A 83 -1.00 -2.19 2.72
C THR A 83 -2.33 -2.00 1.99
N ALA A 84 -2.95 -0.82 2.12
CA ALA A 84 -4.16 -0.42 1.41
C ALA A 84 -4.19 1.11 1.23
N ILE A 85 -4.80 1.62 0.16
CA ILE A 85 -4.93 3.07 -0.07
C ILE A 85 -6.32 3.40 -0.61
N VAL A 86 -6.98 4.41 -0.02
CA VAL A 86 -8.23 4.95 -0.57
C VAL A 86 -8.27 6.49 -0.53
N GLU A 87 -8.82 7.10 -1.59
CA GLU A 87 -9.18 8.52 -1.65
C GLU A 87 -10.60 8.69 -1.14
N TYR A 88 -10.79 9.39 -0.02
CA TYR A 88 -12.12 9.61 0.57
C TYR A 88 -12.73 10.96 0.20
N GLU A 89 -11.89 11.94 -0.09
CA GLU A 89 -12.28 13.19 -0.73
C GLU A 89 -11.16 13.60 -1.69
N PRO A 90 -11.41 14.48 -2.68
CA PRO A 90 -10.38 14.93 -3.60
C PRO A 90 -9.11 15.43 -2.89
N GLY A 91 -8.01 14.71 -3.05
CA GLY A 91 -6.72 15.03 -2.43
C GLY A 91 -6.55 14.59 -0.97
N ASN A 92 -7.56 13.95 -0.38
CA ASN A 92 -7.52 13.41 0.98
C ASN A 92 -7.52 11.89 0.96
N PHE A 93 -6.58 11.28 1.70
CA PHE A 93 -6.29 9.85 1.59
C PHE A 93 -6.28 9.15 2.93
N ILE A 94 -6.48 7.84 2.88
CA ILE A 94 -6.23 6.93 3.99
C ILE A 94 -5.22 5.92 3.52
N PHE A 95 -4.15 5.77 4.30
CA PHE A 95 -3.13 4.75 4.11
C PHE A 95 -3.30 3.69 5.20
N GLY A 96 -3.67 2.48 4.80
CA GLY A 96 -3.67 1.31 5.67
C GLY A 96 -2.25 0.86 5.97
N HIS A 97 -2.01 0.46 7.21
CA HIS A 97 -0.74 -0.04 7.73
C HIS A 97 -0.94 -1.35 8.50
N ASN A 98 0.14 -1.93 9.03
CA ASN A 98 0.02 -3.12 9.87
C ASN A 98 -0.68 -2.77 11.20
N SER A 99 -0.25 -1.72 11.90
CA SER A 99 -0.81 -1.36 13.21
C SER A 99 -1.96 -0.33 13.20
N GLY A 100 -2.47 0.03 12.02
CA GLY A 100 -3.59 0.95 11.89
C GLY A 100 -3.64 1.65 10.55
N PHE A 101 -3.89 2.96 10.55
CA PHE A 101 -3.96 3.76 9.33
C PHE A 101 -3.46 5.20 9.56
N THR A 102 -3.07 5.87 8.48
CA THR A 102 -2.76 7.32 8.48
C THR A 102 -3.75 8.05 7.60
N LEU A 103 -4.38 9.09 8.15
CA LEU A 103 -5.16 10.04 7.35
C LEU A 103 -4.21 11.08 6.77
N TYR A 104 -4.32 11.35 5.48
CA TYR A 104 -3.73 12.50 4.84
C TYR A 104 -4.83 13.48 4.48
N LYS A 105 -4.74 14.68 5.04
CA LYS A 105 -5.64 15.78 4.78
C LYS A 105 -4.91 17.08 5.01
N ASP A 106 -5.29 18.13 4.29
CA ASP A 106 -4.68 19.47 4.44
C ASP A 106 -3.15 19.44 4.32
N ARG A 107 -2.62 18.52 3.50
CA ARG A 107 -1.18 18.25 3.32
C ARG A 107 -0.43 17.75 4.57
N GLY A 108 -1.15 17.37 5.62
CA GLY A 108 -0.61 16.78 6.84
C GLY A 108 -0.92 15.28 6.97
N PHE A 109 -0.11 14.59 7.76
CA PHE A 109 -0.32 13.18 8.12
C PHE A 109 -0.80 13.05 9.56
N TYR A 110 -1.86 12.26 9.75
CA TYR A 110 -2.50 12.05 11.05
C TYR A 110 -2.62 10.55 11.32
N PRO A 111 -1.62 9.94 11.99
CA PRO A 111 -1.63 8.51 12.28
C PRO A 111 -2.74 8.15 13.30
N ARG A 112 -3.32 6.97 13.13
CA ARG A 112 -4.33 6.35 14.00
C ARG A 112 -3.97 4.89 14.21
N LYS A 113 -3.63 4.55 15.46
CA LYS A 113 -3.43 3.15 15.84
C LYS A 113 -4.79 2.49 16.04
N LEU A 114 -4.95 1.27 15.54
CA LEU A 114 -6.10 0.47 15.90
C LEU A 114 -5.96 0.04 17.38
N PRO A 115 -7.06 0.00 18.14
CA PRO A 115 -7.02 -0.40 19.54
C PRO A 115 -6.53 -1.85 19.65
N ARG A 116 -5.45 -2.07 20.42
CA ARG A 116 -5.08 -3.42 20.86
C ARG A 116 -6.05 -3.83 21.95
N GLN A 117 -6.93 -4.80 21.69
CA GLN A 117 -7.71 -5.40 22.77
C GLN A 117 -6.76 -6.15 23.73
N ASN A 118 -7.11 -6.07 25.01
CA ASN A 118 -6.33 -6.44 26.18
C ASN A 118 -5.66 -7.83 26.11
N GLU A 119 -4.56 -7.97 26.85
CA GLU A 119 -3.58 -9.07 26.93
C GLU A 119 -4.10 -10.49 27.31
N ARG A 120 -5.30 -10.90 26.88
CA ARG A 120 -5.84 -12.26 27.13
C ARG A 120 -6.54 -12.92 25.96
N SER A 121 -6.63 -12.30 24.79
CA SER A 121 -7.00 -12.99 23.55
C SER A 121 -5.82 -12.96 22.59
N SER A 122 -5.48 -14.11 22.00
CA SER A 122 -4.48 -14.30 20.94
C SER A 122 -4.84 -13.59 19.63
N ASP A 123 -5.77 -12.63 19.68
CA ASP A 123 -6.52 -12.13 18.56
C ASP A 123 -6.10 -10.68 18.34
N ILE A 124 -4.90 -10.53 17.79
CA ILE A 124 -4.34 -9.22 17.44
C ILE A 124 -4.87 -8.82 16.07
N VAL A 125 -5.73 -7.80 15.99
CA VAL A 125 -6.01 -7.13 14.70
C VAL A 125 -4.74 -6.40 14.29
N ALA A 126 -4.08 -6.90 13.26
CA ALA A 126 -2.65 -6.64 13.07
C ALA A 126 -2.26 -6.23 11.65
N LYS A 127 -3.22 -6.10 10.74
CA LYS A 127 -2.97 -5.56 9.40
C LYS A 127 -4.23 -5.05 8.74
N CYS A 128 -4.24 -3.79 8.33
CA CYS A 128 -5.25 -3.23 7.43
C CYS A 128 -4.97 -3.72 6.01
N SER A 129 -5.67 -4.74 5.53
CA SER A 129 -5.38 -5.36 4.24
C SER A 129 -6.13 -4.76 3.06
N ASP A 130 -7.23 -4.08 3.34
CA ASP A 130 -8.05 -3.43 2.34
C ASP A 130 -8.83 -2.27 2.99
N LEU A 131 -9.20 -1.29 2.17
CA LEU A 131 -9.97 -0.12 2.58
C LEU A 131 -11.06 0.14 1.55
N MET A 132 -12.30 0.27 2.00
CA MET A 132 -13.43 0.62 1.17
C MET A 132 -14.23 1.74 1.82
N LEU A 133 -14.64 2.70 0.99
CA LEU A 133 -15.58 3.75 1.39
C LEU A 133 -17.00 3.32 1.04
N ASP A 134 -17.95 3.68 1.90
CA ASP A 134 -19.37 3.62 1.58
C ASP A 134 -19.98 5.00 1.36
N GLU A 135 -21.25 5.03 0.95
CA GLU A 135 -22.01 6.25 0.70
C GLU A 135 -22.33 7.05 1.98
N GLY A 136 -22.06 6.49 3.16
CA GLY A 136 -22.32 7.09 4.46
C GLY A 136 -21.08 7.74 5.09
N GLU A 137 -19.99 7.91 4.34
CA GLU A 137 -18.69 8.40 4.82
C GLU A 137 -18.02 7.47 5.84
N TYR A 138 -18.44 6.20 5.92
CA TYR A 138 -17.74 5.20 6.71
C TYR A 138 -16.59 4.62 5.90
N ILE A 139 -15.51 4.35 6.62
CA ILE A 139 -14.34 3.64 6.08
C ILE A 139 -14.36 2.23 6.65
N TRP A 140 -14.57 1.26 5.77
CA TRP A 140 -14.49 -0.15 6.06
C TRP A 140 -13.05 -0.61 5.87
N ALA A 141 -12.45 -1.15 6.93
CA ALA A 141 -11.12 -1.72 6.88
C ALA A 141 -11.20 -3.23 7.03
N ALA A 142 -10.63 -3.96 6.06
CA ALA A 142 -10.40 -5.39 6.22
C ALA A 142 -9.16 -5.58 7.12
N GLY A 143 -9.30 -6.44 8.13
CA GLY A 143 -8.27 -6.70 9.11
C GLY A 143 -7.88 -8.18 9.14
N PHE A 144 -6.58 -8.48 9.17
CA PHE A 144 -6.13 -9.82 9.54
C PHE A 144 -5.90 -9.92 11.05
N LEU A 145 -6.36 -11.05 11.60
CA LEU A 145 -6.05 -11.47 12.95
C LEU A 145 -4.89 -12.47 12.87
N TRP A 146 -3.76 -12.18 13.52
CA TRP A 146 -2.74 -13.22 13.71
C TRP A 146 -3.11 -14.02 14.95
N ILE A 147 -3.57 -15.25 14.74
CA ILE A 147 -3.72 -16.25 15.80
C ILE A 147 -2.37 -16.98 15.89
N ASN A 148 -1.72 -16.91 17.06
CA ASN A 148 -0.51 -17.66 17.37
C ASN A 148 -0.78 -19.15 17.59
#